data_AF-A0A5C6Q8L5-F1
#
_entry.id   AF-A0A5C6Q8L5-F1
#
_cell.length_a   1.000
_cell.length_b   1.000
_cell.length_c   1.000
_cell.angle_alpha   90.00
_cell.angle_beta   90.00
_cell.angle_gamma   90.00
#
_symmetry.space_group_name_H-M   'P 1'
#
loop_
_entity.id
_entity.type
_entity.pdbx_description
1 polymer ?
#
loop_
_entity_poly.entity_id
_entity_poly.type
_entity_poly.pdbx_seq_one_letter_code
_entity_poly.pdbx_strand_id
1 'polypeptide(L)' 'MNILTQNNIESIVKKHLGFAMFLAMMPVIFIKSIVFFSGETQLDSLLILLMPLAIVGACAHFIKRVLTDLVCPKNT' A
#
# COMPACT_ATOMS: atom_id res chain seq x y z
N MET A 1 9.21 -29.27 -1.33
CA MET A 1 7.93 -28.54 -1.25
C MET A 1 7.99 -27.70 0.01
N ASN A 2 8.02 -26.36 -0.12
CA ASN A 2 8.20 -25.49 1.04
C ASN A 2 6.94 -25.56 1.90
N ILE A 3 7.06 -25.95 3.16
CA ILE A 3 5.89 -26.09 4.04
C ILE A 3 5.43 -24.67 4.39
N LEU A 4 4.36 -24.22 3.71
CA LEU A 4 3.67 -22.97 4.00
C LEU A 4 2.98 -23.08 5.36
N THR A 5 3.72 -22.77 6.42
CA THR A 5 3.17 -22.66 7.77
C THR A 5 2.47 -21.31 7.91
N GLN A 6 1.39 -21.28 8.68
CA GLN A 6 0.64 -20.06 8.98
C GLN A 6 1.55 -18.94 9.52
N ASN A 7 2.52 -19.28 10.38
CA ASN A 7 3.50 -18.34 10.93
C ASN A 7 4.39 -17.69 9.85
N ASN A 8 4.76 -18.44 8.80
CA ASN A 8 5.56 -17.90 7.69
C ASN A 8 4.73 -16.94 6.84
N ILE A 9 3.46 -17.26 6.57
CA ILE A 9 2.56 -16.39 5.84
C ILE A 9 2.34 -15.09 6.62
N GLU A 10 2.08 -15.18 7.93
CA GLU A 10 1.87 -14.01 8.78
C GLU A 10 3.10 -13.09 8.82
N SER A 11 4.30 -13.67 8.92
CA SER A 11 5.56 -12.92 8.86
C SER A 11 5.72 -12.17 7.53
N ILE A 12 5.45 -12.82 6.40
CA ILE A 12 5.54 -12.21 5.06
C ILE A 12 4.48 -11.12 4.87
N VAL A 13 3.25 -11.37 5.30
CA VAL A 13 2.15 -10.39 5.28
C VAL A 13 2.55 -9.15 6.08
N LYS A 14 3.04 -9.32 7.31
CA LYS A 14 3.45 -8.22 8.19
C LYS A 14 4.61 -7.42 7.61
N LYS A 15 5.57 -8.07 6.94
CA LYS A 15 6.70 -7.43 6.25
C LYS A 15 6.25 -6.41 5.20
N HIS A 16 5.20 -6.71 4.43
CA HIS A 16 4.75 -5.85 3.32
C HIS A 16 3.59 -4.92 3.68
N LEU A 17 2.88 -5.18 4.78
CA LEU A 17 1.68 -4.43 5.17
C LEU A 17 1.98 -2.94 5.41
N GLY A 18 3.08 -2.63 6.11
CA GLY A 18 3.46 -1.24 6.41
C GLY A 18 3.70 -0.41 5.15
N PHE A 19 4.39 -0.98 4.17
CA PHE A 19 4.65 -0.29 2.90
C PHE A 19 3.38 -0.12 2.05
N ALA A 20 2.48 -1.11 2.08
CA ALA A 20 1.18 -1.00 1.42
C ALA A 20 0.33 0.12 2.02
N MET A 21 0.29 0.22 3.35
CA MET A 21 -0.41 1.29 4.06
C MET A 21 0.19 2.66 3.74
N PHE A 22 1.53 2.76 3.69
CA PHE A 22 2.22 3.97 3.24
C PHE A 22 1.81 4.38 1.82
N LEU A 23 1.82 3.43 0.87
CA LEU A 23 1.41 3.65 -0.53
C LEU A 23 -0.03 4.17 -0.65
N ALA A 24 -0.95 3.66 0.16
CA ALA A 24 -2.34 4.11 0.16
C ALA A 24 -2.49 5.54 0.69
N MET A 25 -1.69 5.91 1.70
CA MET A 25 -1.81 7.20 2.38
C MET A 25 -1.01 8.32 1.70
N MET A 26 0.06 8.00 0.97
CA MET A 26 0.94 8.98 0.33
C MET A 26 0.19 10.01 -0.54
N PRO A 27 -0.73 9.62 -1.45
CA PRO A 27 -1.43 10.59 -2.28
C PRO A 27 -2.33 11.53 -1.48
N VAL A 28 -2.92 11.02 -0.38
CA VAL A 28 -3.77 11.81 0.51
C VAL A 28 -2.95 12.87 1.24
N ILE A 29 -1.82 12.46 1.81
CA ILE A 29 -0.89 13.36 2.51
C ILE A 29 -0.39 14.43 1.55
N PHE A 30 0.02 14.04 0.34
CA PHE A 30 0.51 14.97 -0.68
C PHE A 30 -0.52 16.05 -1.04
N ILE A 31 -1.76 15.66 -1.31
CA ILE A 31 -2.83 16.63 -1.62
C ILE A 31 -3.10 17.54 -0.44
N LYS A 32 -3.20 17.00 0.78
CA LYS A 32 -3.47 17.82 1.98
C LYS A 32 -2.34 18.81 2.26
N SER A 33 -1.09 18.44 2.01
CA SER A 33 0.04 19.38 2.07
C SER A 33 -0.11 20.52 1.07
N ILE A 34 -0.51 20.24 -0.18
CA ILE A 34 -0.74 21.29 -1.19
C ILE A 34 -1.87 22.22 -0.78
N VAL A 35 -3.01 21.67 -0.33
CA VAL A 35 -4.16 22.47 0.14
C VAL A 35 -3.76 23.39 1.29
N PHE A 36 -2.95 22.89 2.23
CA PHE A 36 -2.45 23.69 3.35
C PHE A 36 -1.58 24.88 2.91
N PHE A 37 -0.68 24.70 1.94
CA PHE A 37 0.21 25.77 1.47
C PHE A 37 -0.43 26.71 0.44
N SER A 38 -1.33 26.21 -0.40
CA SER A 38 -2.02 27.00 -1.43
C SER A 38 -3.18 27.83 -0.87
N GLY A 39 -3.78 27.41 0.25
CA GLY A 39 -5.00 28.02 0.77
C GLY A 39 -6.25 27.71 -0.05
N GLU A 40 -6.12 26.90 -1.11
CA GLU A 40 -7.21 26.51 -2.00
C GLU A 40 -7.64 25.06 -1.74
N THR A 41 -8.95 24.82 -1.64
CA THR A 41 -9.53 23.50 -1.32
C THR A 41 -9.99 22.73 -2.55
N GLN A 42 -9.76 23.23 -3.77
CA GLN A 42 -10.25 22.60 -5.00
C GLN A 42 -9.69 21.18 -5.20
N LEU A 43 -8.48 20.91 -4.71
CA LEU A 43 -7.88 19.57 -4.76
C LEU A 43 -8.57 18.55 -3.82
N ASP A 44 -9.38 18.98 -2.84
CA ASP A 44 -10.07 18.04 -1.95
C ASP A 44 -11.09 17.19 -2.70
N SER A 45 -11.73 17.74 -3.74
CA SER A 45 -12.64 16.96 -4.59
C SER A 45 -11.93 15.83 -5.34
N LEU A 46 -10.63 16.00 -5.64
CA LEU A 46 -9.83 14.96 -6.29
C LEU A 46 -9.59 13.76 -5.37
N LEU A 47 -9.57 13.95 -4.05
CA LEU A 47 -9.39 12.86 -3.08
C LEU A 47 -10.50 11.82 -3.17
N ILE A 48 -11.73 12.24 -3.50
CA ILE A 48 -12.89 11.34 -3.64
C ILE A 48 -12.61 10.28 -4.71
N LEU A 49 -11.98 10.68 -5.81
CA LEU A 49 -11.59 9.78 -6.89
C LEU A 49 -10.29 9.05 -6.57
N LEU A 50 -9.31 9.77 -6.03
CA LEU A 50 -7.94 9.26 -5.86
C LEU A 50 -7.82 8.23 -4.73
N MET A 51 -8.58 8.37 -3.64
CA MET A 51 -8.55 7.43 -2.51
C MET A 51 -8.86 5.98 -2.93
N PRO A 52 -9.99 5.67 -3.60
CA PRO A 52 -10.27 4.29 -4.00
C PRO A 52 -9.22 3.76 -4.98
N LEU A 53 -8.73 4.57 -5.91
CA LEU A 53 -7.64 4.20 -6.83
C LEU A 53 -6.34 3.88 -6.09
N ALA A 54 -5.94 4.71 -5.13
CA ALA A 54 -4.74 4.51 -4.32
C ALA A 54 -4.85 3.24 -3.46
N ILE A 55 -6.02 2.99 -2.86
CA ILE A 55 -6.28 1.78 -2.07
C ILE A 55 -6.20 0.53 -2.95
N VAL A 56 -6.85 0.53 -4.11
CA VAL A 56 -6.79 -0.61 -5.05
C VAL A 56 -5.35 -0.85 -5.51
N GLY A 57 -4.62 0.21 -5.86
CA GLY A 57 -3.21 0.11 -6.25
C GLY A 57 -2.31 -0.42 -5.14
N ALA A 58 -2.51 0.05 -3.91
CA ALA A 58 -1.78 -0.43 -2.73
C ALA A 58 -2.07 -1.91 -2.44
N CYS A 59 -3.34 -2.33 -2.51
CA CYS A 59 -3.75 -3.72 -2.35
C CYS A 59 -3.16 -4.62 -3.44
N ALA A 60 -3.19 -4.18 -4.71
CA ALA A 60 -2.60 -4.92 -5.81
C ALA A 60 -1.08 -5.11 -5.64
N HIS A 61 -0.38 -4.04 -5.24
CA HIS A 61 1.05 -4.11 -4.93
C HIS A 61 1.33 -5.05 -3.75
N PHE A 62 0.52 -4.96 -2.69
CA PHE A 62 0.63 -5.80 -1.50
C PHE A 62 0.48 -7.29 -1.84
N ILE A 63 -0.61 -7.66 -2.50
CA ILE A 63 -0.89 -9.04 -2.92
C ILE A 63 0.24 -9.56 -3.82
N LYS A 64 0.69 -8.76 -4.79
CA LYS A 64 1.81 -9.13 -5.67
C LYS A 64 3.08 -9.44 -4.87
N ARG A 65 3.44 -8.60 -3.89
CA ARG A 65 4.64 -8.80 -3.06
C ARG A 65 4.54 -10.03 -2.18
N VAL A 66 3.40 -10.22 -1.53
CA VAL A 66 3.14 -11.41 -0.70
C VAL A 66 3.22 -12.67 -1.55
N LEU A 67 2.52 -12.73 -2.69
CA LEU A 67 2.56 -13.88 -3.59
C LEU A 67 3.96 -14.16 -4.14
N THR A 68 4.71 -13.12 -4.49
CA THR A 68 6.10 -13.26 -4.97
C THR A 68 6.99 -13.89 -3.90
N ASP A 69 6.92 -13.41 -2.66
CA ASP A 69 7.74 -13.94 -1.55
C ASP A 69 7.29 -15.37 -1.14
N LEU A 70 6.02 -15.72 -1.33
CA LEU A 70 5.50 -17.08 -1.06
C LEU A 70 5.94 -18.10 -2.14
N VAL A 71 5.92 -17.69 -3.41
CA VAL A 71 6.24 -18.57 -4.56
C VAL A 71 7.75 -18.65 -4.80
N CYS A 72 8.47 -17.54 -4.61
CA CYS A 72 9.92 -17.45 -4.77
C CYS A 72 10.51 -16.79 -3.51
N PRO A 73 10.64 -17.54 -2.40
CA PRO A 73 11.20 -17.00 -1.18
C PRO A 73 12.65 -16.57 -1.47
N LYS A 74 12.90 -15.26 -1.43
CA LYS A 74 14.27 -14.75 -1.45
C LYS A 74 14.91 -15.15 -0.13
N ASN A 75 15.89 -16.05 -0.21
CA ASN A 75 16.84 -16.33 0.87
C ASN A 75 17.68 -15.06 1.09
N THR A 76 17.19 -14.15 1.92
CA THR A 76 17.96 -13.01 2.45
C THR A 76 17.71 -12.93 3.93
#